data_AF-A0A497IHY3-F1
#
_entry.id   AF-A0A497IHY3-F1
#
_cell.length_a   1.000
_cell.length_b   1.000
_cell.length_c   1.000
_cell.angle_alpha   90.00
_cell.angle_beta   90.00
_cell.angle_gamma   90.00
#
_symmetry.space_group_name_H-M   'P 1'
#
loop_
_entity.id
_entity.type
_entity.pdbx_description
1 polymer ?
#
loop_
_entity_poly.entity_id
_entity_poly.type
_entity_poly.pdbx_seq_one_letter_code
_entity_poly.pdbx_strand_id
1 'polypeptide(L)'
;MIGVGLAGAIAFIAGIIEDAESDAGSASNPNSQVQLAPQIGHIIRYYDKAIAGEPPQNGLWAASACTIALLLSWRFADMGIGQYYAIFFAAVVGAAIVCLVQGCFGVFAHLSRIASFSPFKQPLYWDALLTPLPYSMGLAFLTALLLTLLAFVTSGLLGNPFAPPLLALLFGIS
;
A
#
# COMPACT_ATOMS: atom_id res chain seq x y z
N MET A 1 -6.27 -19.22 21.32
CA MET A 1 -7.33 -18.18 21.31
C MET A 1 -6.77 -16.77 21.10
N ILE A 2 -5.78 -16.31 21.87
CA ILE A 2 -5.23 -14.94 21.75
C ILE A 2 -4.67 -14.63 20.35
N GLY A 3 -3.87 -15.53 19.76
CA GLY A 3 -3.28 -15.30 18.43
C GLY A 3 -4.31 -15.16 17.31
N VAL A 4 -5.41 -15.93 17.36
CA VAL A 4 -6.50 -15.87 16.37
C VAL A 4 -7.29 -14.56 16.51
N GLY A 5 -7.60 -14.15 17.75
CA GLY A 5 -8.27 -12.88 18.01
C GLY A 5 -7.45 -11.67 17.56
N LEU A 6 -6.14 -11.69 17.83
CA LEU A 6 -5.23 -10.63 17.38
C LEU A 6 -5.12 -10.59 15.85
N ALA A 7 -4.91 -11.74 15.20
CA ALA A 7 -4.84 -11.83 13.74
C ALA A 7 -6.13 -11.33 13.09
N GLY A 8 -7.30 -11.74 13.59
CA GLY A 8 -8.60 -11.29 13.08
C GLY A 8 -8.82 -9.78 13.24
N ALA A 9 -8.45 -9.21 14.39
CA ALA A 9 -8.55 -7.77 14.62
C ALA A 9 -7.64 -6.96 13.68
N ILE A 10 -6.39 -7.41 13.49
CA ILE A 10 -5.46 -6.77 12.57
C ILE A 10 -5.97 -6.86 11.13
N ALA A 11 -6.44 -8.02 10.69
CA ALA A 11 -6.98 -8.22 9.35
C ALA A 11 -8.20 -7.32 9.07
N PHE A 12 -9.11 -7.20 10.05
CA PHE A 12 -10.29 -6.33 9.93
C PHE A 12 -9.91 -4.86 9.77
N ILE A 13 -8.99 -4.36 10.60
CA ILE A 13 -8.54 -2.97 10.52
C ILE A 13 -7.75 -2.72 9.23
N ALA A 14 -6.93 -3.70 8.81
CA ALA A 14 -6.19 -3.61 7.56
C ALA A 14 -7.13 -3.46 6.36
N GLY A 15 -8.19 -4.27 6.29
CA GLY A 15 -9.18 -4.18 5.20
C GLY A 15 -9.91 -2.83 5.15
N ILE A 16 -10.30 -2.27 6.31
CA ILE A 16 -10.94 -0.94 6.33
C ILE A 16 -10.00 0.16 5.83
N ILE A 17 -8.74 0.12 6.25
CA ILE A 17 -7.76 1.15 5.87
C ILE A 17 -7.36 1.00 4.40
N GLU A 18 -7.27 -0.23 3.91
CA GLU A 18 -6.96 -0.55 2.52
C GLU A 18 -8.05 -0.07 1.56
N ASP A 19 -9.32 -0.31 1.88
CA ASP A 19 -10.46 0.22 1.14
C ASP A 19 -10.41 1.76 1.06
N ALA A 20 -10.16 2.42 2.21
CA ALA A 20 -9.99 3.88 2.25
C ALA A 20 -8.78 4.38 1.44
N GLU A 21 -7.69 3.60 1.36
CA GLU A 21 -6.49 3.90 0.60
C GLU A 21 -6.75 3.85 -0.92
N SER A 22 -7.48 2.82 -1.34
CA SER A 22 -7.91 2.59 -2.71
C SER A 22 -8.81 3.72 -3.20
N ASP A 23 -9.78 4.11 -2.38
CA ASP A 23 -10.68 5.24 -2.64
C ASP A 23 -9.93 6.57 -2.69
N ALA A 24 -9.02 6.81 -1.73
CA ALA A 24 -8.22 8.03 -1.67
C ALA A 24 -7.38 8.24 -2.94
N GLY A 25 -6.82 7.16 -3.49
CA GLY A 25 -5.96 7.25 -4.66
C GLY A 25 -6.58 6.85 -5.98
N SER A 26 -7.87 6.48 -6.01
CA SER A 26 -8.57 6.03 -7.21
C SER A 26 -7.85 4.86 -7.91
N ALA A 27 -7.48 3.81 -7.16
CA ALA A 27 -6.69 2.68 -7.65
C ALA A 27 -7.52 1.58 -8.35
N SER A 28 -8.83 1.55 -8.15
CA SER A 28 -9.69 0.41 -8.50
C SER A 28 -9.99 0.24 -10.01
N ASN A 29 -9.89 1.28 -10.83
CA ASN A 29 -10.21 1.18 -12.26
C ASN A 29 -9.29 2.01 -13.17
N PRO A 30 -8.18 1.44 -13.68
CA PRO A 30 -7.28 2.12 -14.62
C PRO A 30 -7.90 2.42 -16.00
N ASN A 31 -9.14 1.97 -16.27
CA ASN A 31 -9.90 2.22 -17.50
C ASN A 31 -11.27 2.85 -17.20
N SER A 32 -11.39 3.60 -16.10
CA SER A 32 -12.63 4.30 -15.78
C SER A 32 -13.02 5.23 -16.93
N GLN A 33 -14.28 5.19 -17.36
CA GLN A 33 -14.78 6.08 -18.43
C GLN A 33 -14.59 7.56 -18.07
N VAL A 34 -14.52 7.88 -16.78
CA VAL A 34 -14.21 9.22 -16.28
C VAL A 34 -12.80 9.68 -16.68
N GLN A 35 -11.84 8.76 -16.82
CA GLN A 35 -10.49 9.07 -17.28
C GLN A 35 -10.42 9.31 -18.79
N LEU A 36 -11.39 8.80 -19.56
CA LEU A 36 -11.50 9.03 -21.01
C LEU A 36 -12.25 10.32 -21.33
N ALA A 37 -12.82 11.02 -20.34
CA ALA A 37 -13.53 12.27 -20.52
C ALA A 37 -12.74 13.36 -21.30
N PRO A 38 -11.41 13.48 -21.16
CA PRO A 38 -10.62 14.40 -22.01
C PRO A 38 -10.71 14.11 -23.50
N GLN A 39 -10.89 12.83 -23.90
CA GLN A 39 -10.97 12.42 -25.30
C GLN A 39 -12.24 12.93 -26.00
N ILE A 40 -13.28 13.23 -25.22
CA ILE A 40 -14.55 13.80 -25.70
C ILE A 40 -14.68 15.30 -25.37
N GLY A 41 -13.58 15.95 -24.98
CA GLY A 41 -13.52 17.40 -24.77
C GLY A 41 -13.83 17.90 -23.36
N HIS A 42 -13.92 17.01 -22.37
CA HIS A 42 -14.13 17.41 -20.97
C HIS A 42 -12.81 17.49 -20.20
N ILE A 43 -12.55 18.67 -19.61
CA ILE A 43 -11.43 18.86 -18.70
C ILE A 43 -11.78 18.29 -17.33
N ILE A 44 -10.91 17.46 -16.78
CA ILE A 44 -11.12 16.81 -15.48
C ILE A 44 -10.03 17.15 -14.47
N ARG A 45 -10.34 17.13 -13.17
CA ARG A 45 -9.39 17.38 -12.07
C ARG A 45 -9.09 16.14 -11.24
N TYR A 46 -9.40 14.95 -11.76
CA TYR A 46 -9.29 13.71 -10.99
C TYR A 46 -7.84 13.31 -10.77
N TYR A 47 -7.55 12.92 -9.53
CA TYR A 47 -6.32 12.22 -9.19
C TYR A 47 -6.44 10.75 -9.56
N ASP A 48 -5.33 10.16 -9.96
CA ASP A 48 -5.29 8.74 -10.28
C ASP A 48 -3.90 8.16 -10.05
N LYS A 49 -3.82 7.15 -9.19
CA LYS A 49 -2.60 6.37 -8.91
C LYS A 49 -2.60 4.98 -9.52
N ALA A 50 -3.61 4.60 -10.31
CA ALA A 50 -3.74 3.27 -10.87
C ALA A 50 -2.59 2.99 -11.85
N ILE A 51 -1.70 2.07 -11.45
CA ILE A 51 -0.57 1.59 -12.24
C ILE A 51 -0.83 0.15 -12.69
N ALA A 52 -1.52 -0.62 -11.83
CA ALA A 52 -2.01 -1.97 -12.08
C ALA A 52 -3.42 -2.10 -11.47
N GLY A 53 -4.04 -3.28 -11.57
CA GLY A 53 -5.23 -3.58 -10.75
C GLY A 53 -4.91 -3.45 -9.27
N GLU A 54 -5.87 -2.99 -8.48
CA GLU A 54 -5.66 -2.73 -7.05
C GLU A 54 -5.25 -3.98 -6.24
N PRO A 55 -5.90 -5.15 -6.36
CA PRO A 55 -5.54 -6.32 -5.55
C PRO A 55 -4.08 -6.80 -5.71
N PRO A 56 -3.53 -6.96 -6.94
CA PRO A 56 -2.12 -7.35 -7.09
C PRO A 56 -1.15 -6.24 -6.66
N GLN A 57 -1.53 -4.97 -6.78
CA GLN A 57 -0.70 -3.86 -6.36
C GLN A 57 -0.56 -3.83 -4.82
N ASN A 58 -1.66 -3.97 -4.09
CA ASN A 58 -1.64 -3.98 -2.63
C ASN A 58 -0.85 -5.19 -2.07
N GLY A 59 -1.04 -6.37 -2.68
CA GLY A 59 -0.22 -7.55 -2.36
C GLY A 59 1.29 -7.32 -2.51
N LEU A 60 1.72 -6.64 -3.58
CA LEU A 60 3.14 -6.31 -3.81
C LEU A 60 3.69 -5.33 -2.77
N TRP A 61 2.89 -4.34 -2.36
CA TRP A 61 3.26 -3.40 -1.30
C TRP A 61 3.44 -4.11 0.04
N ALA A 62 2.49 -4.96 0.42
CA ALA A 62 2.55 -5.74 1.65
C ALA A 62 3.74 -6.71 1.67
N ALA A 63 3.98 -7.43 0.56
CA ALA A 63 5.10 -8.36 0.44
C ALA A 63 6.45 -7.65 0.54
N SER A 64 6.58 -6.48 -0.10
CA SER A 64 7.80 -5.68 -0.09
C SER A 64 8.08 -5.11 1.30
N ALA A 65 7.07 -4.57 1.99
CA ALA A 65 7.18 -4.08 3.37
C ALA A 65 7.60 -5.21 4.32
N CYS A 66 6.97 -6.37 4.20
CA CYS A 66 7.26 -7.54 5.02
C CYS A 66 8.66 -8.12 4.75
N THR A 67 9.13 -8.11 3.50
CA THR A 67 10.49 -8.53 3.16
C THR A 67 11.53 -7.65 3.83
N ILE A 68 11.37 -6.34 3.76
CA ILE A 68 12.27 -5.38 4.43
C ILE A 68 12.21 -5.60 5.95
N ALA A 69 11.01 -5.75 6.51
CA ALA A 69 10.82 -5.97 7.93
C ALA A 69 11.47 -7.28 8.41
N LEU A 70 11.38 -8.37 7.64
CA LEU A 70 12.03 -9.64 7.97
C LEU A 70 13.55 -9.48 8.08
N LEU A 71 14.17 -8.86 7.07
CA LEU A 71 15.62 -8.65 7.06
C LEU A 71 16.09 -7.74 8.20
N LEU A 72 15.36 -6.67 8.50
CA LEU A 72 15.68 -5.76 9.60
C LEU A 72 15.45 -6.39 10.96
N SER A 73 14.43 -7.24 11.11
CA SER A 73 14.12 -7.90 12.38
C SER A 73 15.28 -8.76 12.88
N TRP A 74 15.98 -9.44 11.97
CA TRP A 74 17.18 -10.23 12.30
C TRP A 74 18.32 -9.32 12.81
N ARG A 75 18.52 -8.17 12.18
CA ARG A 75 19.54 -7.21 12.62
C ARG A 75 19.23 -6.59 13.97
N PHE A 76 17.97 -6.27 14.23
CA PHE A 76 17.55 -5.78 15.53
C PHE A 76 17.65 -6.84 16.63
N ALA A 77 17.39 -8.11 16.30
CA ALA A 77 17.63 -9.22 17.22
C ALA A 77 19.12 -9.38 17.55
N ASP A 78 20.02 -9.27 16.56
CA ASP A 78 21.48 -9.30 16.77
C ASP A 78 21.95 -8.17 17.71
N MET A 79 21.25 -7.03 17.72
CA MET A 79 21.51 -5.89 18.61
C MET A 79 20.95 -6.06 20.03
N GLY A 80 20.36 -7.21 20.35
CA GLY A 80 19.77 -7.49 21.66
C GLY A 80 18.40 -6.85 21.89
N ILE A 81 17.75 -6.32 20.85
CA ILE A 81 16.36 -5.84 20.94
C ILE A 81 15.45 -7.07 21.08
N GLY A 82 14.57 -7.06 22.08
CA GLY A 82 13.62 -8.16 22.29
C GLY A 82 12.81 -8.47 21.03
N GLN A 83 12.58 -9.75 20.76
CA GLN A 83 12.02 -10.25 19.49
C GLN A 83 10.75 -9.51 19.02
N TYR A 84 9.82 -9.23 19.92
CA TYR A 84 8.58 -8.51 19.58
C TYR A 84 8.82 -7.05 19.20
N TYR A 85 9.71 -6.35 19.91
CA TYR A 85 10.07 -4.97 19.60
C TYR A 85 10.86 -4.89 18.29
N ALA A 86 11.76 -5.84 18.04
CA ALA A 86 12.50 -5.93 16.79
C ALA A 86 11.56 -6.04 15.58
N ILE A 87 10.54 -6.92 15.65
CA ILE A 87 9.54 -7.05 14.59
C ILE A 87 8.74 -5.76 14.40
N PHE A 88 8.27 -5.14 15.49
CA PHE A 88 7.48 -3.91 15.40
C PHE A 88 8.24 -2.76 14.73
N PHE A 89 9.46 -2.46 15.19
CA PHE A 89 10.26 -1.40 14.60
C PHE A 89 10.66 -1.71 13.15
N ALA A 90 10.97 -2.96 12.85
CA ALA A 90 11.29 -3.38 11.48
C ALA A 90 10.07 -3.24 10.54
N ALA A 91 8.87 -3.55 11.02
CA ALA A 91 7.62 -3.38 10.27
C ALA A 91 7.33 -1.89 9.98
N VAL A 92 7.57 -1.01 10.96
CA VAL A 92 7.43 0.44 10.76
C VAL A 92 8.39 0.94 9.68
N VAL A 93 9.66 0.51 9.70
CA VAL A 93 10.64 0.91 8.66
C VAL A 93 10.25 0.36 7.29
N GLY A 94 9.84 -0.91 7.21
CA GLY A 94 9.38 -1.52 5.96
C GLY A 94 8.18 -0.80 5.36
N ALA A 95 7.16 -0.50 6.18
CA ALA A 95 5.99 0.25 5.76
C ALA A 95 6.32 1.68 5.33
N ALA A 96 7.24 2.37 6.02
CA ALA A 96 7.67 3.72 5.67
C ALA A 96 8.36 3.77 4.30
N ILE A 97 9.23 2.79 3.99
CA ILE A 97 9.89 2.71 2.69
C ILE A 97 8.87 2.47 1.58
N VAL A 98 7.94 1.53 1.78
CA VAL A 98 6.90 1.22 0.78
C VAL A 98 5.96 2.41 0.56
N CYS A 99 5.59 3.13 1.62
CA CYS A 99 4.82 4.37 1.53
C CYS A 99 5.50 5.41 0.62
N LEU A 100 6.81 5.62 0.77
CA LEU A 100 7.56 6.54 -0.10
C LEU A 100 7.61 6.05 -1.55
N VAL A 101 7.86 4.76 -1.76
CA VAL A 101 7.88 4.15 -3.09
C VAL A 101 6.53 4.32 -3.78
N GLN A 102 5.45 3.95 -3.09
CA GLN A 102 4.09 4.10 -3.59
C GLN A 102 3.76 5.57 -3.90
N GLY A 103 4.19 6.51 -3.06
CA GLY A 103 4.07 7.94 -3.32
C GLY A 103 4.73 8.36 -4.63
N CYS A 104 5.98 7.95 -4.87
CA CYS A 104 6.68 8.19 -6.13
C CYS A 104 5.91 7.60 -7.33
N PHE A 105 5.44 6.37 -7.20
CA PHE A 105 4.65 5.69 -8.21
C PHE A 105 3.33 6.42 -8.51
N GLY A 106 2.63 6.92 -7.49
CA GLY A 106 1.40 7.71 -7.63
C GLY A 106 1.63 9.06 -8.32
N VAL A 107 2.77 9.72 -8.05
CA VAL A 107 3.17 10.94 -8.78
C VAL A 107 3.39 10.63 -10.26
N PHE A 108 4.18 9.59 -10.56
CA PHE A 108 4.48 9.22 -11.94
C PHE A 108 3.24 8.78 -12.71
N ALA A 109 2.33 8.01 -12.09
CA ALA A 109 1.09 7.57 -12.70
C ALA A 109 0.20 8.77 -13.11
N HIS A 110 0.01 9.73 -12.21
CA HIS A 110 -0.81 10.91 -12.48
C HIS A 110 -0.19 11.81 -13.56
N LEU A 111 1.11 12.13 -13.43
CA LEU A 111 1.80 13.03 -14.36
C LEU A 111 1.93 12.43 -15.77
N SER A 112 2.28 11.14 -15.86
CA SER A 112 2.40 10.45 -17.16
C SER A 112 1.06 10.43 -17.89
N ARG A 113 -0.04 10.22 -17.16
CA ARG A 113 -1.38 10.22 -17.74
C ARG A 113 -1.79 11.58 -18.28
N ILE A 114 -1.55 12.65 -17.53
CA ILE A 114 -1.82 14.03 -18.01
C ILE A 114 -0.95 14.36 -19.22
N ALA A 115 0.31 13.91 -19.25
CA ALA A 115 1.18 14.07 -20.42
C ALA A 115 0.60 13.37 -21.66
N SER A 116 0.04 12.16 -21.51
CA SER A 116 -0.66 11.45 -22.59
C SER A 116 -1.92 12.17 -23.08
N PHE A 117 -2.56 12.99 -22.24
CA PHE A 117 -3.71 13.82 -22.61
C PHE A 117 -3.35 15.22 -23.11
N SER A 118 -2.06 15.51 -23.36
CA SER A 118 -1.63 16.78 -23.95
C SER A 118 -2.32 17.15 -25.29
N PRO A 119 -2.66 16.21 -26.20
CA PRO A 119 -3.41 16.54 -27.42
C PRO A 119 -4.80 17.11 -27.14
N PHE A 120 -5.39 16.76 -25.99
CA PHE A 120 -6.71 17.21 -25.56
C PHE A 120 -6.65 18.46 -24.68
N LYS A 121 -5.48 19.10 -24.56
CA LYS A 121 -5.25 20.32 -23.78
C LYS A 121 -5.65 20.19 -22.30
N GLN A 122 -5.53 18.98 -21.75
CA GLN A 122 -5.80 18.69 -20.35
C GLN A 122 -4.76 19.38 -19.45
N PRO A 123 -5.15 20.34 -18.58
CA PRO A 123 -4.22 21.00 -17.67
C PRO A 123 -3.79 20.08 -16.53
N LEU A 124 -2.58 20.31 -16.01
CA LEU A 124 -2.08 19.71 -14.78
C LEU A 124 -2.56 20.50 -13.57
N TYR A 125 -3.38 19.86 -12.73
CA TYR A 125 -3.84 20.43 -11.46
C TYR A 125 -2.96 19.94 -10.31
N TRP A 126 -2.10 20.82 -9.79
CA TRP A 126 -1.18 20.46 -8.71
C TRP A 126 -1.88 20.06 -7.42
N ASP A 127 -3.03 20.64 -7.12
CA ASP A 127 -3.81 20.31 -5.93
C ASP A 127 -4.42 18.89 -6.00
N ALA A 128 -4.67 18.38 -7.21
CA ALA A 128 -5.08 17.01 -7.44
C ALA A 128 -3.97 16.03 -7.07
N LEU A 129 -2.71 16.45 -7.01
CA LEU A 129 -1.62 15.66 -6.49
C LEU A 129 -1.41 15.94 -5.00
N LEU A 130 -1.40 17.20 -4.59
CA LEU A 130 -1.02 17.59 -3.22
C LEU A 130 -2.03 17.20 -2.13
N THR A 131 -3.30 16.95 -2.48
CA THR A 131 -4.34 16.61 -1.49
C THR A 131 -4.51 15.11 -1.31
N PRO A 132 -4.83 14.32 -2.37
CA PRO A 132 -5.07 12.89 -2.21
C PRO A 132 -3.78 12.07 -2.10
N LEU A 133 -2.65 12.52 -2.67
CA LEU A 133 -1.40 11.75 -2.60
C LEU A 133 -0.94 11.55 -1.15
N PRO A 134 -0.73 12.59 -0.32
CA PRO A 134 -0.23 12.38 1.04
C PRO A 134 -1.24 11.60 1.91
N TYR A 135 -2.53 11.78 1.64
CA TYR A 135 -3.59 11.04 2.31
C TYR A 135 -3.53 9.55 1.97
N SER A 136 -3.45 9.19 0.68
CA SER A 136 -3.28 7.79 0.25
C SER A 136 -1.98 7.19 0.78
N MET A 137 -0.87 7.93 0.76
CA MET A 137 0.42 7.48 1.30
C MET A 137 0.32 7.13 2.79
N GLY A 138 -0.38 7.94 3.58
CA GLY A 138 -0.59 7.68 5.01
C GLY A 138 -1.42 6.42 5.26
N LEU A 139 -2.46 6.20 4.46
CA LEU A 139 -3.27 4.99 4.54
C LEU A 139 -2.48 3.75 4.08
N ALA A 140 -1.70 3.86 3.00
CA ALA A 140 -0.85 2.78 2.51
C ALA A 140 0.23 2.38 3.50
N PHE A 141 0.80 3.34 4.22
CA PHE A 141 1.70 3.07 5.34
C PHE A 141 1.01 2.18 6.39
N LEU A 142 -0.21 2.55 6.80
CA LEU A 142 -0.97 1.80 7.81
C LEU A 142 -1.36 0.41 7.30
N THR A 143 -1.83 0.28 6.07
CA THR A 143 -2.16 -1.00 5.43
C THR A 143 -0.93 -1.91 5.38
N ALA A 144 0.20 -1.42 4.85
CA ALA A 144 1.43 -2.20 4.76
C ALA A 144 1.96 -2.61 6.14
N LEU A 145 1.86 -1.74 7.15
CA LEU A 145 2.23 -2.04 8.53
C LEU A 145 1.36 -3.15 9.11
N LEU A 146 0.04 -3.03 8.99
CA LEU A 146 -0.90 -4.01 9.56
C LEU A 146 -0.79 -5.37 8.88
N LEU A 147 -0.68 -5.41 7.55
CA LEU A 147 -0.49 -6.67 6.81
C LEU A 147 0.86 -7.33 7.14
N THR A 148 1.92 -6.53 7.33
CA THR A 148 3.22 -7.04 7.79
C THR A 148 3.11 -7.66 9.19
N LEU A 149 2.46 -6.96 10.13
CA LEU A 149 2.24 -7.48 11.48
C LEU A 149 1.36 -8.74 11.48
N LEU A 150 0.32 -8.77 10.65
CA LEU A 150 -0.53 -9.94 10.45
C LEU A 150 0.27 -11.15 9.97
N ALA A 151 1.18 -10.96 9.01
CA ALA A 151 2.05 -12.01 8.51
C ALA A 151 2.97 -12.58 9.60
N PHE A 152 3.58 -11.72 10.43
CA PHE A 152 4.40 -12.16 11.56
C PHE A 152 3.60 -12.85 12.67
N VAL A 153 2.41 -12.35 12.99
CA VAL A 153 1.50 -13.00 13.95
C VAL A 153 1.08 -14.38 13.42
N THR A 154 0.79 -14.49 12.12
CA THR A 154 0.35 -15.76 11.52
C THR A 154 1.47 -16.78 11.44
N SER A 155 2.68 -16.36 11.05
CA SER A 155 3.85 -17.25 11.03
C SER A 155 4.29 -17.64 12.45
N GLY A 156 4.36 -16.67 13.38
CA GLY A 156 4.88 -16.89 14.73
C GLY A 156 3.88 -17.49 15.72
N LEU A 157 2.72 -16.84 15.90
CA LEU A 157 1.73 -17.22 16.93
C LEU A 157 0.76 -18.31 16.46
N LEU A 158 0.46 -18.36 15.17
CA LEU A 158 -0.45 -19.38 14.59
C LEU A 158 0.30 -20.58 14.00
N GLY A 159 1.63 -20.52 13.93
CA GLY A 159 2.47 -21.63 13.48
C GLY A 159 2.33 -21.93 11.98
N ASN A 160 1.96 -20.94 11.17
CA ASN A 160 1.86 -21.13 9.73
C ASN A 160 3.27 -21.36 9.12
N PRO A 161 3.46 -22.41 8.29
CA PRO A 161 4.78 -22.79 7.79
C PRO A 161 5.31 -21.88 6.66
N PHE A 162 4.48 -21.00 6.10
CA PHE A 162 4.89 -20.11 5.01
C PHE A 162 5.72 -18.94 5.52
N ALA A 163 6.65 -18.49 4.68
CA ALA A 163 7.48 -17.32 4.99
C ALA A 163 6.60 -16.05 5.15
N PRO A 164 6.89 -15.17 6.12
CA PRO A 164 6.09 -13.97 6.35
C PRO A 164 5.84 -13.11 5.10
N PRO A 165 6.82 -12.88 4.20
CA PRO A 165 6.56 -12.10 2.98
C PRO A 165 5.53 -12.73 2.04
N LEU A 166 5.49 -14.07 1.96
CA LEU A 166 4.49 -14.79 1.17
C LEU A 166 3.10 -14.66 1.81
N LEU A 167 3.02 -14.71 3.13
CA LEU A 167 1.77 -14.48 3.86
C LEU A 167 1.26 -13.06 3.66
N ALA A 168 2.14 -12.06 3.76
CA ALA A 168 1.80 -10.66 3.51
C ALA A 168 1.29 -10.44 2.08
N LEU A 169 1.92 -11.09 1.08
CA LEU A 169 1.44 -11.07 -0.30
C LEU A 169 0.01 -11.61 -0.40
N LEU A 170 -0.25 -12.79 0.18
CA LEU A 170 -1.56 -13.44 0.10
C LEU A 170 -2.65 -12.63 0.81
N PHE A 171 -2.32 -12.00 1.94
CA PHE A 171 -3.28 -11.17 2.68
C PHE A 171 -3.52 -9.80 2.03
N GLY A 172 -2.56 -9.28 1.27
CA GLY A 172 -2.73 -8.02 0.54
C GLY A 172 -3.40 -8.16 -0.81
N ILE A 173 -3.60 -9.38 -1.32
CA ILE A 173 -4.50 -9.62 -2.46
C ILE A 173 -5.90 -9.78 -1.89
N SER A 174 -6.53 -8.66 -1.54
CA SER A 174 -7.90 -8.56 -1.03
C SER A 174 -8.79 -7.81 -2.01
#